data_AF-A0A2N1MKI3-F1
#
_entry.id   AF-A0A2N1MKI3-F1
#
_cell.length_a   1.000
_cell.length_b   1.000
_cell.length_c   1.000
_cell.angle_alpha   90.00
_cell.angle_beta   90.00
_cell.angle_gamma   90.00
#
_symmetry.space_group_name_H-M   'P 1'
#
loop_
_entity.id
_entity.type
_entity.pdbx_description
1 polymer ?
#
loop_
_entity_poly.entity_id
_entity_poly.type
_entity_poly.pdbx_seq_one_letter_code
_entity_poly.pdbx_strand_id
1 'polypeptide(L)'
;MSTSNPKSPSREDLDDTRRAALEEIDNAKFGWFHIRACLVAGIGFFTDAYDLFSINLVSAILGYTYFSSINANEVPTDIDSGLKSSAAIGTMFGQLIFGWMADRFGRKKMYGIELMIIIVTTIGSALSPKNLSIDMYTIIIIWRLILGLGIGGDYPLSASKYLII
;
A
#
# COMPACT_ATOMS: atom_id res chain seq x y z
N MET A 1 -5.05 -10.34 -58.16
CA MET A 1 -4.81 -10.69 -56.75
C MET A 1 -4.74 -9.39 -55.97
N SER A 2 -5.90 -8.88 -55.53
CA SER A 2 -6.01 -7.57 -54.87
C SER A 2 -5.80 -7.76 -53.37
N THR A 3 -4.67 -7.29 -52.87
CA THR A 3 -4.34 -7.30 -51.44
C THR A 3 -5.22 -6.29 -50.72
N SER A 4 -6.22 -6.78 -49.97
CA SER A 4 -7.10 -5.97 -49.13
C SER A 4 -6.29 -5.36 -47.98
N ASN A 5 -6.09 -4.05 -48.04
CA ASN A 5 -5.53 -3.23 -46.97
C ASN A 5 -6.43 -3.33 -45.70
N PRO A 6 -5.91 -3.63 -44.50
CA PRO A 6 -6.74 -3.72 -43.31
C PRO A 6 -7.34 -2.34 -42.98
N LYS A 7 -8.67 -2.23 -43.07
CA LYS A 7 -9.42 -1.04 -42.64
C LYS A 7 -9.19 -0.82 -41.15
N SER A 8 -8.88 0.40 -40.75
CA SER A 8 -8.86 0.79 -39.33
C SER A 8 -10.24 0.53 -38.71
N PRO A 9 -10.32 -0.12 -37.54
CA PRO A 9 -11.59 -0.54 -36.95
C PRO A 9 -12.49 0.67 -36.69
N SER A 10 -13.78 0.54 -37.01
CA SER A 10 -14.76 1.61 -36.78
C SER A 10 -15.09 1.70 -35.29
N ARG A 11 -15.65 2.83 -34.83
CA ARG A 11 -16.00 3.01 -33.40
C ARG A 11 -17.00 1.97 -32.90
N GLU A 12 -17.91 1.56 -33.79
CA GLU A 12 -18.93 0.55 -33.54
C GLU A 12 -18.29 -0.84 -33.28
N ASP A 13 -17.30 -1.23 -34.10
CA ASP A 13 -16.55 -2.48 -33.90
C ASP A 13 -15.78 -2.51 -32.56
N LEU A 14 -15.25 -1.36 -32.13
CA LEU A 14 -14.52 -1.23 -30.86
C LEU A 14 -15.46 -1.35 -29.65
N ASP A 15 -16.66 -0.79 -29.75
CA ASP A 15 -17.65 -0.85 -28.68
C ASP A 15 -18.26 -2.25 -28.57
N ASP A 16 -18.44 -2.97 -29.68
CA ASP A 16 -18.84 -4.38 -29.67
C ASP A 16 -17.75 -5.29 -29.09
N THR A 17 -16.49 -5.05 -29.43
CA THR A 17 -15.34 -5.79 -28.84
C THR A 17 -15.26 -5.56 -27.32
N ARG A 18 -15.50 -4.33 -26.85
CA ARG A 18 -15.55 -4.01 -25.42
C ARG A 18 -16.72 -4.70 -24.72
N ARG A 19 -17.91 -4.71 -25.33
CA ARG A 19 -19.10 -5.38 -24.78
C ARG A 19 -18.89 -6.88 -24.68
N ALA A 20 -18.31 -7.51 -25.70
CA ALA A 20 -17.96 -8.93 -25.67
C ALA A 20 -16.93 -9.25 -24.57
N ALA A 21 -15.90 -8.42 -24.40
CA ALA A 21 -14.92 -8.57 -23.33
C ALA A 21 -15.54 -8.39 -21.93
N LEU A 22 -16.48 -7.44 -21.77
CA LEU A 22 -17.22 -7.25 -20.52
C LEU A 22 -18.14 -8.44 -20.23
N GLU A 23 -18.87 -8.95 -21.23
CA GLU A 23 -19.74 -10.13 -21.09
C GLU A 23 -18.96 -11.42 -20.80
N GLU A 24 -17.73 -11.54 -21.29
CA GLU A 24 -16.82 -12.64 -20.97
C GLU A 24 -16.29 -12.57 -19.53
N ILE A 25 -15.98 -11.36 -19.03
CA ILE A 25 -15.64 -11.12 -17.62
C ILE A 25 -16.85 -11.40 -16.71
N ASP A 26 -18.06 -10.99 -17.12
CA ASP A 26 -19.28 -11.16 -16.34
C ASP A 26 -19.76 -12.63 -16.32
N ASN A 27 -19.48 -13.39 -17.39
CA ASN A 27 -19.69 -14.83 -17.44
C ASN A 27 -18.54 -15.67 -16.85
N ALA A 28 -17.45 -15.04 -16.40
CA ALA A 28 -16.37 -15.75 -15.74
C ALA A 28 -16.93 -16.39 -14.46
N LYS A 29 -16.99 -17.73 -14.45
CA LYS A 29 -17.56 -18.49 -13.34
C LYS A 29 -16.86 -18.10 -12.05
N PHE A 30 -17.64 -17.64 -11.07
CA PHE A 30 -17.22 -17.34 -9.70
C PHE A 30 -16.57 -18.58 -9.07
N GLY A 31 -15.26 -18.71 -9.29
CA GLY A 31 -14.47 -19.86 -8.86
C GLY A 31 -13.83 -19.65 -7.50
N TRP A 32 -13.29 -20.73 -6.93
CA TRP A 32 -12.60 -20.68 -5.65
C TRP A 32 -11.37 -19.74 -5.65
N PHE A 33 -10.83 -19.48 -6.85
CA PHE A 33 -9.78 -18.50 -7.08
C PHE A 33 -10.20 -17.06 -6.78
N HIS A 34 -11.43 -16.66 -7.13
CA HIS A 34 -11.94 -15.31 -6.87
C HIS A 34 -12.11 -15.05 -5.37
N ILE A 35 -12.60 -16.04 -4.63
CA ILE A 35 -12.75 -15.90 -3.18
C ILE A 35 -11.38 -15.88 -2.50
N ARG A 36 -10.41 -16.69 -2.95
CA ARG A 36 -9.02 -16.60 -2.46
C ARG A 36 -8.40 -15.24 -2.76
N ALA A 37 -8.58 -14.71 -3.96
CA ALA A 37 -8.09 -13.38 -4.32
C ALA A 37 -8.73 -12.28 -3.45
N CYS A 38 -10.04 -12.37 -3.23
CA CYS A 38 -10.77 -11.45 -2.36
C CYS A 38 -10.30 -11.54 -0.90
N LEU A 39 -10.06 -12.75 -0.38
CA LEU A 39 -9.51 -12.97 0.96
C LEU A 39 -8.10 -12.40 1.10
N VAL A 40 -7.21 -12.66 0.13
CA VAL A 40 -5.83 -12.14 0.16
C VAL A 40 -5.82 -10.61 0.09
N ALA A 41 -6.64 -10.01 -0.79
CA ALA A 41 -6.79 -8.56 -0.87
C ALA A 41 -7.39 -7.97 0.42
N GLY A 42 -8.40 -8.63 1.00
CA GLY A 42 -9.04 -8.22 2.24
C GLY A 42 -8.10 -8.27 3.44
N ILE A 43 -7.24 -9.29 3.54
CA ILE A 43 -6.23 -9.39 4.60
C ILE A 43 -5.18 -8.27 4.46
N GLY A 44 -4.76 -7.93 3.25
CA GLY A 44 -3.86 -6.81 3.00
C GLY A 44 -4.43 -5.48 3.49
N PHE A 45 -5.66 -5.15 3.04
CA PHE A 45 -6.35 -3.93 3.46
C PHE A 45 -6.65 -3.89 4.96
N PHE A 46 -6.98 -5.04 5.56
CA PHE A 46 -7.18 -5.15 7.01
C PHE A 46 -5.88 -4.89 7.79
N THR A 47 -4.75 -5.42 7.30
CA THR A 47 -3.44 -5.24 7.92
C THR A 47 -3.01 -3.78 7.87
N ASP A 48 -3.25 -3.11 6.75
CA ASP A 48 -3.02 -1.67 6.60
C ASP A 48 -3.84 -0.85 7.61
N ALA A 49 -5.16 -1.06 7.66
CA ALA A 49 -6.02 -0.38 8.62
C ALA A 49 -5.58 -0.64 10.07
N TYR A 50 -5.21 -1.88 10.40
CA TYR A 50 -4.69 -2.24 11.72
C TYR A 50 -3.41 -1.47 12.08
N ASP A 51 -2.47 -1.29 11.14
CA ASP A 51 -1.23 -0.55 11.40
C ASP A 51 -1.48 0.94 11.68
N LEU A 52 -2.43 1.55 10.96
CA LEU A 52 -2.89 2.91 11.23
C LEU A 52 -3.45 3.07 12.65
N PHE A 53 -4.20 2.09 13.16
CA PHE A 53 -4.73 2.13 14.53
C PHE A 53 -3.69 1.79 15.60
N SER A 54 -2.76 0.87 15.30
CA SER A 54 -1.67 0.45 16.19
C SER A 54 -0.81 1.62 16.68
N ILE A 55 -0.76 2.73 15.92
CA ILE A 55 0.01 3.92 16.30
C ILE A 55 -0.35 4.51 17.65
N ASN A 56 -1.64 4.47 18.00
CA ASN A 56 -2.10 5.04 19.26
C ASN A 56 -1.58 4.19 20.43
N LEU A 57 -1.47 2.88 20.24
CA LEU A 57 -0.87 1.96 21.20
C LEU A 57 0.65 2.16 21.31
N VAL A 58 1.34 2.29 20.17
CA VAL A 58 2.79 2.54 20.14
C VAL A 58 3.13 3.86 20.83
N SER A 59 2.34 4.92 20.59
CA SER A 59 2.47 6.21 21.29
C SER A 59 2.31 6.03 22.81
N ALA A 60 1.29 5.31 23.26
CA ALA A 60 1.10 5.03 24.69
C ALA A 60 2.28 4.25 25.32
N ILE A 61 2.82 3.24 24.64
CA ILE A 61 3.97 2.45 25.11
C ILE A 61 5.25 3.30 25.17
N LEU A 62 5.45 4.19 24.18
CA LEU A 62 6.58 5.13 24.18
C LEU A 62 6.48 6.13 25.34
N GLY A 63 5.27 6.62 25.65
CA GLY A 63 5.00 7.49 26.79
C GLY A 63 5.38 6.82 28.11
N TYR A 64 4.98 5.56 28.27
CA TYR A 64 5.30 4.77 29.47
C TYR A 64 6.78 4.34 29.55
N THR A 65 7.46 4.10 28.43
CA THR A 65 8.85 3.58 28.49
C THR A 65 9.89 4.69 28.60
N TYR A 66 9.68 5.80 27.90
CA TYR A 66 10.67 6.88 27.79
C TYR A 66 10.29 8.13 28.58
N PHE A 67 8.99 8.41 28.77
CA PHE A 67 8.50 9.62 29.42
C PHE A 67 7.89 9.39 30.81
N SER A 68 7.99 8.17 31.34
CA SER A 68 7.49 7.82 32.69
C SER A 68 8.05 8.70 33.80
N SER A 69 9.32 9.09 33.69
CA SER A 69 10.01 9.91 34.69
C SER A 69 9.89 11.42 34.45
N ILE A 70 9.41 11.87 33.29
CA ILE A 70 9.54 13.28 32.85
C ILE A 70 8.17 13.94 32.64
N ASN A 71 7.19 13.25 32.02
CA ASN A 71 5.89 13.81 31.65
C ASN A 71 4.73 12.87 31.97
N ALA A 72 4.65 12.37 33.21
CA ALA A 72 3.49 11.61 33.71
C ALA A 72 3.06 10.39 32.84
N ASN A 73 4.01 9.73 32.17
CA ASN A 73 3.79 8.61 31.23
C ASN A 73 3.14 8.99 29.88
N GLU A 74 3.11 10.28 29.52
CA GLU A 74 2.60 10.74 28.23
C GLU A 74 3.73 11.19 27.30
N VAL A 75 3.58 10.88 26.01
CA VAL A 75 4.48 11.38 24.96
C VAL A 75 4.18 12.86 24.73
N PRO A 76 5.21 13.73 24.67
CA PRO A 76 5.03 15.13 24.28
C PRO A 76 4.24 15.26 22.97
N THR A 77 3.32 16.23 22.91
CA THR A 77 2.43 16.46 21.76
C THR A 77 3.18 16.60 20.44
N ASP A 78 4.41 17.11 20.45
CA ASP A 78 5.26 17.29 19.27
C ASP A 78 5.68 15.93 18.67
N ILE A 79 6.01 14.95 19.52
CA ILE A 79 6.45 13.62 19.10
C ILE A 79 5.25 12.78 18.67
N ASP A 80 4.11 12.84 19.38
CA ASP A 80 2.88 12.14 18.99
C ASP A 80 2.34 12.66 17.64
N SER A 81 2.35 13.99 17.46
CA SER A 81 2.02 14.62 16.18
C SER A 81 3.01 14.24 15.09
N GLY A 82 4.30 14.14 15.41
CA GLY A 82 5.33 13.60 14.53
C GLY A 82 5.05 12.17 14.06
N LEU A 83 4.75 11.25 14.98
CA LEU A 83 4.42 9.86 14.62
C LEU A 83 3.18 9.78 13.71
N LYS A 84 2.12 10.52 14.03
CA LYS A 84 0.87 10.51 13.24
C LYS A 84 1.04 11.17 11.87
N SER A 85 1.66 12.34 11.82
CA SER A 85 1.91 13.07 10.57
C SER A 85 2.88 12.32 9.65
N SER A 86 3.87 11.64 10.21
CA SER A 86 4.86 10.87 9.44
C SER A 86 4.20 9.75 8.61
N ALA A 87 3.22 9.04 9.17
CA ALA A 87 2.46 8.03 8.44
C ALA A 87 1.62 8.64 7.31
N ALA A 88 0.95 9.77 7.57
CA ALA A 88 0.16 10.51 6.57
C ALA A 88 1.02 11.06 5.43
N ILE A 89 2.19 11.59 5.76
CA ILE A 89 3.16 12.10 4.77
C ILE A 89 3.70 10.93 3.93
N GLY A 90 4.10 9.83 4.58
CA GLY A 90 4.57 8.62 3.91
C GLY A 90 3.55 8.07 2.91
N THR A 91 2.28 7.98 3.33
CA THR A 91 1.17 7.53 2.45
C THR A 91 0.92 8.47 1.27
N MET A 92 0.94 9.79 1.49
CA MET A 92 0.79 10.77 0.41
C MET A 92 1.91 10.63 -0.64
N PHE A 93 3.16 10.51 -0.20
CA PHE A 93 4.29 10.29 -1.12
C PHE A 93 4.24 8.91 -1.76
N GLY A 94 3.81 7.88 -1.03
CA GLY A 94 3.61 6.52 -1.53
C GLY A 94 2.64 6.50 -2.70
N GLN A 95 1.47 7.14 -2.57
CA GLN A 95 0.48 7.22 -3.65
C GLN A 95 1.05 7.86 -4.93
N LEU A 96 1.83 8.94 -4.80
CA LEU A 96 2.43 9.62 -5.95
C LEU A 96 3.54 8.79 -6.62
N ILE A 97 4.45 8.24 -5.82
CA ILE A 97 5.59 7.46 -6.32
C ILE A 97 5.10 6.16 -6.95
N PHE A 98 4.25 5.41 -6.27
CA PHE A 98 3.70 4.16 -6.79
C PHE A 98 2.75 4.37 -7.97
N GLY A 99 2.00 5.49 -8.00
CA GLY A 99 1.21 5.85 -9.18
C GLY A 99 2.09 6.01 -10.42
N TRP A 100 3.14 6.83 -10.33
CA TRP A 100 4.09 7.02 -11.41
C TRP A 100 4.85 5.74 -11.78
N MET A 101 5.23 4.94 -10.77
CA MET A 101 6.01 3.72 -10.96
C MET A 101 5.17 2.57 -11.54
N ALA A 102 3.88 2.50 -11.21
CA ALA A 102 2.93 1.56 -11.80
C ALA A 102 2.72 1.83 -13.30
N ASP A 103 2.66 3.11 -13.69
CA ASP A 103 2.55 3.52 -15.09
C ASP A 103 3.81 3.19 -15.91
N ARG A 104 5.00 3.26 -15.29
CA ARG A 104 6.28 3.06 -15.99
C ARG A 104 6.78 1.62 -16.04
N PHE A 105 6.63 0.85 -14.96
CA PHE A 105 7.25 -0.49 -14.81
C PHE A 105 6.27 -1.65 -15.01
N GLY A 106 4.99 -1.36 -15.18
CA GLY A 106 3.95 -2.35 -15.42
C GLY A 106 3.34 -2.91 -14.13
N ARG A 107 2.01 -2.96 -14.14
CA ARG A 107 1.14 -3.21 -12.97
C ARG A 107 1.40 -4.56 -12.26
N LYS A 108 1.85 -5.60 -12.97
CA LYS A 108 2.12 -6.94 -12.39
C LYS A 108 3.31 -6.98 -11.43
N LYS A 109 4.38 -6.24 -11.72
CA LYS A 109 5.60 -6.25 -10.90
C LYS A 109 5.46 -5.41 -9.64
N MET A 110 4.61 -4.40 -9.71
CA MET A 110 4.53 -3.38 -8.68
C MET A 110 3.82 -3.86 -7.41
N TYR A 111 2.89 -4.81 -7.55
CA TYR A 111 2.28 -5.51 -6.41
C TYR A 111 3.32 -6.28 -5.55
N GLY A 112 4.26 -6.97 -6.20
CA GLY A 112 5.33 -7.66 -5.48
C GLY A 112 6.29 -6.70 -4.79
N ILE A 113 6.55 -5.53 -5.38
CA ILE A 113 7.47 -4.52 -4.81
C ILE A 113 6.86 -3.86 -3.57
N GLU A 114 5.58 -3.49 -3.61
CA GLU A 114 4.84 -2.95 -2.47
C GLU A 114 4.85 -3.93 -1.28
N LEU A 115 4.49 -5.21 -1.53
CA LEU A 115 4.51 -6.24 -0.51
C LEU A 115 5.91 -6.43 0.10
N MET A 116 6.96 -6.41 -0.72
CA MET A 116 8.35 -6.52 -0.24
C MET A 116 8.76 -5.32 0.61
N ILE A 117 8.34 -4.11 0.25
CA ILE A 117 8.61 -2.90 1.04
C ILE A 117 7.94 -3.01 2.41
N ILE A 118 6.68 -3.43 2.48
CA ILE A 118 5.97 -3.61 3.76
C ILE A 118 6.66 -4.67 4.63
N ILE A 119 7.06 -5.81 4.06
CA ILE A 119 7.75 -6.88 4.80
C ILE A 119 9.09 -6.39 5.36
N VAL A 120 9.93 -5.79 4.51
CA VAL A 120 11.26 -5.29 4.91
C VAL A 120 11.13 -4.21 5.97
N THR A 121 10.18 -3.31 5.81
CA THR A 121 9.94 -2.21 6.75
C THR A 121 9.42 -2.70 8.09
N THR A 122 8.52 -3.67 8.09
CA THR A 122 8.01 -4.30 9.32
C THR A 122 9.13 -5.01 10.08
N ILE A 123 9.96 -5.81 9.38
CA ILE A 123 11.12 -6.48 9.98
C ILE A 123 12.14 -5.46 10.50
N GLY A 124 12.40 -4.40 9.73
CA GLY A 124 13.32 -3.32 10.12
C GLY A 124 12.86 -2.55 11.35
N SER A 125 11.55 -2.26 11.43
CA SER A 125 10.93 -1.64 12.61
C SER A 125 11.03 -2.55 13.84
N ALA A 126 10.81 -3.87 13.67
CA ALA A 126 10.93 -4.85 14.75
C ALA A 126 12.38 -5.07 15.24
N LEU A 127 13.36 -4.97 14.34
CA LEU A 127 14.79 -5.13 14.66
C LEU A 127 15.47 -3.82 15.09
N SER A 128 14.72 -2.74 15.27
CA SER A 128 15.27 -1.42 15.62
C SER A 128 16.16 -1.48 16.89
N PRO A 129 17.48 -1.22 16.78
CA PRO A 129 18.41 -1.38 17.89
C PRO A 129 18.23 -0.28 18.95
N LYS A 130 18.27 -0.68 20.22
CA LYS A 130 18.12 0.22 21.39
C LYS A 130 19.33 1.13 21.66
N ASN A 131 20.45 0.91 20.95
CA ASN A 131 21.77 1.44 21.30
C ASN A 131 22.36 2.40 20.23
N LEU A 132 21.55 2.90 19.30
CA LEU A 132 22.03 3.88 18.34
C LEU A 132 21.98 5.26 18.98
N SER A 133 22.97 6.12 18.72
CA SER A 133 23.04 7.52 19.20
C SER A 133 21.89 8.43 18.73
N ILE A 134 20.85 7.84 18.13
CA ILE A 134 19.64 8.46 17.62
C ILE A 134 18.52 7.98 18.52
N ASP A 135 17.69 8.90 19.00
CA ASP A 135 16.60 8.56 19.89
C ASP A 135 15.62 7.56 19.24
N MET A 136 15.19 6.56 20.02
CA MET A 136 14.36 5.44 19.53
C MET A 136 13.04 5.92 18.88
N TYR A 137 12.48 7.04 19.34
CA TYR A 137 11.28 7.63 18.74
C TYR A 137 11.52 8.14 17.32
N THR A 138 12.71 8.69 17.01
CA THR A 138 13.07 9.14 15.65
C THR A 138 13.20 7.95 14.69
N ILE A 139 13.78 6.84 15.15
CA ILE A 139 13.92 5.63 14.32
C ILE A 139 12.53 5.06 13.98
N ILE A 140 11.61 5.03 14.95
CA ILE A 140 10.22 4.60 14.74
C ILE A 140 9.51 5.51 13.72
N ILE A 141 9.69 6.83 13.82
CA ILE A 141 9.13 7.81 12.86
C ILE A 141 9.65 7.56 11.42
N ILE A 142 10.93 7.24 11.27
CA ILE A 142 11.52 6.94 9.94
C ILE A 142 10.94 5.64 9.38
N TRP A 143 10.90 4.57 10.18
CA TRP A 143 10.28 3.31 9.74
C TRP A 143 8.80 3.50 9.39
N ARG A 144 8.09 4.35 10.14
CA ARG A 144 6.71 4.77 9.86
C ARG A 144 6.54 5.49 8.53
N LEU A 145 7.46 6.39 8.17
CA LEU A 145 7.44 7.04 6.86
C LEU A 145 7.57 6.03 5.72
N ILE A 146 8.51 5.09 5.86
CA ILE A 146 8.76 4.06 4.84
C ILE A 146 7.57 3.09 4.76
N LEU A 147 6.95 2.77 5.90
CA LEU A 147 5.77 1.89 5.96
C LEU A 147 4.57 2.58 5.31
N GLY A 148 4.34 3.84 5.65
CA GLY A 148 3.33 4.68 4.99
C GLY A 148 3.55 4.76 3.48
N LEU A 149 4.80 4.79 3.02
CA LEU A 149 5.11 4.74 1.59
C LEU A 149 4.62 3.45 0.92
N GLY A 150 4.80 2.30 1.59
CA GLY A 150 4.31 1.00 1.13
C GLY A 150 2.78 0.95 1.07
N ILE A 151 2.12 1.35 2.15
CA ILE A 151 0.65 1.43 2.25
C ILE A 151 0.06 2.33 1.15
N GLY A 152 0.67 3.51 0.93
CA GLY A 152 0.21 4.46 -0.06
C GLY A 152 0.21 3.88 -1.48
N GLY A 153 1.04 2.88 -1.75
CA GLY A 153 1.08 2.18 -3.03
C GLY A 153 -0.11 1.27 -3.31
N ASP A 154 -0.84 0.83 -2.28
CA ASP A 154 -1.92 -0.15 -2.46
C ASP A 154 -3.15 0.47 -3.19
N TYR A 155 -3.34 1.79 -3.10
CA TYR A 155 -4.43 2.51 -3.76
C TYR A 155 -4.34 2.54 -5.30
N PRO A 156 -3.22 2.99 -5.93
CA PRO A 156 -3.07 2.94 -7.38
C PRO A 156 -2.98 1.51 -7.93
N LEU A 157 -2.49 0.56 -7.13
CA LEU A 157 -2.35 -0.84 -7.52
C LEU A 157 -3.65 -1.61 -7.43
N SER A 158 -4.52 -1.31 -6.46
CA SER A 158 -5.82 -1.97 -6.30
C SER A 158 -6.76 -1.67 -7.46
N ALA A 159 -6.73 -0.47 -8.05
CA ALA A 159 -7.43 -0.17 -9.31
C ALA A 159 -6.96 -1.05 -10.49
N SER A 160 -5.76 -1.63 -10.39
CA SER A 160 -5.16 -2.50 -11.41
C SER A 160 -5.31 -4.00 -11.13
N LYS A 161 -5.71 -4.41 -9.91
CA LYS A 161 -5.81 -5.82 -9.51
C LYS A 161 -6.84 -6.59 -10.36
N TYR A 162 -7.91 -5.94 -10.83
CA TYR A 162 -8.92 -6.55 -11.70
C TYR A 162 -8.46 -6.87 -13.13
N LEU A 163 -7.32 -6.35 -13.58
CA LEU A 163 -6.84 -6.52 -14.96
C LEU A 163 -5.76 -7.61 -15.09
N ILE A 164 -5.34 -8.19 -13.97
CA ILE A 164 -4.24 -9.17 -13.89
C ILE A 164 -4.72 -10.55 -13.43
N ILE A 165 -5.87 -10.59 -12.76
CA ILE A 165 -6.61 -11.78 -12.36
C ILE A 165 -7.57 -12.12 -13.50
#